data_AF-A0A090TD05-F1
#
_entry.id   AF-A0A090TD05-F1
#
_cell.length_a   1.000
_cell.length_b   1.000
_cell.length_c   1.000
_cell.angle_alpha   90.00
_cell.angle_beta   90.00
_cell.angle_gamma   90.00
#
_symmetry.space_group_name_H-M   'P 1'
#
loop_
_entity.id
_entity.type
_entity.pdbx_description
1 polymer ?
#
loop_
_entity_poly.entity_id
_entity_poly.type
_entity_poly.pdbx_seq_one_letter_code
_entity_poly.pdbx_strand_id
1 'polypeptide(L)'
;MRTFLALTAALLISVPTHAALDLSSVSADDANSLLSSANSMMKAKDSPVVNDLVNDLSISPEQATTGVGALLSLAQSSLGSEQQSELSSLIPGMDSLTNSGLLSSIQNMESVKSAFSSVGLDPSMISQFAPVVLDYLGSQGASSGLMESLTSLWQ
;
A
#
# COMPACT_ATOMS: atom_id res chain seq x y z
N MET A 1 -55.31 28.01 -26.49
CA MET A 1 -55.12 26.55 -26.61
C MET A 1 -53.60 26.32 -26.70
N ARG A 2 -52.94 25.73 -25.70
CA ARG A 2 -52.56 24.29 -25.58
C ARG A 2 -51.71 23.88 -26.82
N THR A 3 -50.43 23.51 -26.76
CA THR A 3 -49.83 22.36 -26.06
C THR A 3 -48.28 22.34 -26.12
N PHE A 4 -47.68 21.52 -25.25
CA PHE A 4 -46.25 21.21 -25.01
C PHE A 4 -45.58 20.24 -26.03
N LEU A 5 -44.24 20.14 -25.93
CA LEU A 5 -43.34 18.94 -25.99
C LEU A 5 -42.67 18.46 -27.31
N ALA A 6 -41.32 18.39 -27.30
CA ALA A 6 -40.43 17.24 -27.63
C ALA A 6 -38.98 17.78 -27.81
N LEU A 7 -38.00 17.49 -26.93
CA LEU A 7 -37.29 16.24 -26.68
C LEU A 7 -36.61 15.66 -27.94
N THR A 8 -35.29 15.83 -28.07
CA THR A 8 -34.27 14.77 -28.29
C THR A 8 -32.96 15.38 -28.79
N ALA A 9 -31.94 15.39 -27.93
CA ALA A 9 -30.55 15.51 -28.34
C ALA A 9 -29.81 14.31 -27.74
N ALA A 10 -29.74 13.22 -28.51
CA ALA A 10 -28.89 12.08 -28.20
C ALA A 10 -27.57 12.25 -28.97
N LEU A 11 -26.52 12.68 -28.29
CA LEU A 11 -25.16 12.61 -28.79
C LEU A 11 -24.41 11.54 -28.01
N LEU A 12 -23.99 10.52 -28.76
CA LEU A 12 -23.21 9.37 -28.32
C LEU A 12 -21.74 9.77 -28.14
N ILE A 13 -21.15 9.53 -26.96
CA ILE A 13 -19.72 9.20 -26.86
C ILE A 13 -19.53 8.22 -25.69
N SER A 14 -19.13 7.00 -26.03
CA SER A 14 -18.69 5.97 -25.09
C SER A 14 -17.33 6.37 -24.53
N VAL A 15 -17.22 6.53 -23.22
CA VAL A 15 -15.93 6.63 -22.50
C VAL A 15 -15.94 5.64 -21.34
N PRO A 16 -14.82 4.96 -21.06
CA PRO A 16 -14.75 4.02 -19.94
C PRO A 16 -14.97 4.79 -18.64
N THR A 17 -15.95 4.33 -17.86
CA THR A 17 -16.33 4.86 -16.56
C THR A 17 -15.24 4.56 -15.54
N HIS A 18 -14.14 5.31 -15.58
CA HIS A 18 -13.25 5.43 -14.44
C HIS A 18 -13.78 6.59 -13.60
N ALA A 19 -14.18 6.28 -12.37
CA ALA A 19 -14.72 7.16 -11.34
C ALA A 19 -14.34 8.64 -11.53
N ALA A 20 -15.21 9.40 -12.22
CA ALA A 20 -15.13 10.84 -12.22
C ALA A 20 -15.51 11.31 -10.81
N LEU A 21 -14.51 11.75 -10.06
CA LEU A 21 -14.67 12.32 -8.74
C LEU A 21 -15.48 13.62 -8.85
N ASP A 22 -16.73 13.59 -8.42
CA ASP A 22 -17.60 14.77 -8.36
C ASP A 22 -17.22 15.61 -7.14
N LEU A 23 -16.50 16.70 -7.38
CA LEU A 23 -15.96 17.62 -6.36
C LEU A 23 -16.86 18.83 -6.12
N SER A 24 -18.09 18.81 -6.62
CA SER A 24 -18.96 20.00 -6.66
C SER A 24 -19.56 20.37 -5.29
N SER A 25 -19.45 19.48 -4.30
CA SER A 25 -20.04 19.65 -2.95
C SER A 25 -19.03 19.65 -1.81
N VAL A 26 -17.74 19.63 -2.12
CA VAL A 26 -16.67 19.53 -1.12
C VAL A 26 -16.21 20.94 -0.69
N SER A 27 -16.17 21.18 0.62
CA SER A 27 -15.64 22.43 1.16
C SER A 27 -14.13 22.54 0.88
N ALA A 28 -13.54 23.74 0.87
CA ALA A 28 -12.11 23.90 0.58
C ALA A 28 -11.20 23.13 1.57
N ASP A 29 -11.65 22.97 2.83
CA ASP A 29 -10.97 22.18 3.86
C ASP A 29 -11.06 20.68 3.59
N ASP A 30 -12.24 20.17 3.21
CA ASP A 30 -12.43 18.78 2.81
C ASP A 30 -11.70 18.46 1.50
N ALA A 31 -11.64 19.41 0.57
CA ALA A 31 -10.89 19.31 -0.68
C ALA A 31 -9.40 19.11 -0.39
N ASN A 32 -8.86 19.83 0.59
CA ASN A 32 -7.46 19.74 0.97
C ASN A 32 -7.13 18.40 1.67
N SER A 33 -8.05 17.88 2.49
CA SER A 33 -7.93 16.57 3.13
C SER A 33 -7.97 15.42 2.11
N LEU A 34 -8.91 15.49 1.18
CA LEU A 34 -9.06 14.50 0.11
C LEU A 34 -7.93 14.58 -0.90
N LEU A 35 -7.47 15.78 -1.25
CA LEU A 35 -6.29 15.98 -2.10
C LEU A 35 -5.03 15.46 -1.40
N SER A 36 -4.89 15.63 -0.09
CA SER A 36 -3.76 15.07 0.69
C SER A 36 -3.79 13.55 0.74
N SER A 37 -4.98 12.96 0.91
CA SER A 37 -5.20 11.50 0.92
C SER A 37 -4.98 10.89 -0.48
N ALA A 38 -5.51 11.53 -1.52
CA ALA A 38 -5.29 11.15 -2.91
C ALA A 38 -3.82 11.33 -3.32
N ASN A 39 -3.16 12.40 -2.87
CA ASN A 39 -1.73 12.61 -3.08
C ASN A 39 -0.88 11.59 -2.31
N SER A 40 -1.34 11.11 -1.15
CA SER A 40 -0.68 10.03 -0.40
C SER A 40 -0.85 8.67 -1.08
N MET A 41 -2.01 8.41 -1.69
CA MET A 41 -2.26 7.22 -2.53
C MET A 41 -1.52 7.29 -3.88
N MET A 42 -1.40 8.47 -4.48
CA MET A 42 -0.60 8.71 -5.69
C MET A 42 0.89 8.58 -5.38
N LYS A 43 1.37 9.10 -4.24
CA LYS A 43 2.73 8.88 -3.73
C LYS A 43 3.03 7.44 -3.32
N ALA A 44 2.03 6.65 -2.92
CA ALA A 44 2.22 5.22 -2.68
C ALA A 44 2.39 4.45 -3.99
N LYS A 45 1.74 4.90 -5.09
CA LYS A 45 1.95 4.40 -6.45
C LYS A 45 3.31 4.85 -7.04
N ASP A 46 3.76 6.05 -6.68
CA ASP A 46 5.11 6.58 -6.99
C ASP A 46 6.16 6.23 -5.92
N SER A 47 5.83 5.36 -4.96
CA SER A 47 6.81 4.93 -3.97
C SER A 47 7.91 4.18 -4.73
N PRO A 48 9.18 4.61 -4.67
CA PRO A 48 10.26 4.00 -5.43
C PRO A 48 10.26 2.47 -5.28
N VAL A 49 10.00 1.99 -4.06
CA VAL A 49 9.88 0.58 -3.76
C VAL A 49 8.69 -0.11 -4.39
N VAL A 50 7.51 0.49 -4.39
CA VAL A 50 6.35 -0.13 -5.06
C VAL A 50 6.57 -0.15 -6.57
N ASN A 51 7.19 0.88 -7.13
CA ASN A 51 7.46 0.97 -8.55
C ASN A 51 8.57 0.00 -8.98
N ASP A 52 9.65 -0.13 -8.19
CA ASP A 52 10.73 -1.08 -8.45
C ASP A 52 10.24 -2.52 -8.33
N LEU A 53 9.44 -2.84 -7.30
CA LEU A 53 8.78 -4.15 -7.18
C LEU A 53 7.84 -4.46 -8.35
N VAL A 54 7.01 -3.51 -8.78
CA VAL A 54 6.07 -3.70 -9.90
C VAL A 54 6.81 -3.87 -11.23
N ASN A 55 7.86 -3.10 -11.48
CA ASN A 55 8.61 -3.16 -12.73
C ASN A 55 9.54 -4.38 -12.79
N ASP A 56 10.25 -4.69 -11.70
CA ASP A 56 11.21 -5.80 -11.68
C ASP A 56 10.53 -7.16 -11.54
N LEU A 57 9.42 -7.23 -10.79
CA LEU A 57 8.73 -8.50 -10.54
C LEU A 57 7.46 -8.69 -11.38
N SER A 58 7.06 -7.69 -12.18
CA SER A 58 5.82 -7.71 -12.99
C SER A 58 4.57 -8.04 -12.17
N ILE A 59 4.51 -7.57 -10.92
CA ILE A 59 3.39 -7.78 -9.98
C ILE A 59 2.46 -6.57 -9.93
N SER A 60 1.24 -6.74 -9.42
CA SER A 60 0.32 -5.61 -9.23
C SER A 60 0.67 -4.78 -7.99
N PRO A 61 0.30 -3.48 -7.95
CA PRO A 61 0.48 -2.64 -6.75
C PRO A 61 -0.21 -3.22 -5.49
N GLU A 62 -1.36 -3.88 -5.66
CA GLU A 62 -2.05 -4.57 -4.57
C GLU A 62 -1.21 -5.72 -4.03
N GLN A 63 -0.64 -6.55 -4.92
CA GLN A 63 0.24 -7.65 -4.54
C GLN A 63 1.50 -7.15 -3.82
N ALA A 64 2.14 -6.08 -4.32
CA ALA A 64 3.28 -5.46 -3.67
C ALA A 64 2.92 -4.98 -2.26
N THR A 65 1.80 -4.27 -2.12
CA THR A 65 1.32 -3.75 -0.83
C THR A 65 1.01 -4.87 0.17
N THR A 66 0.33 -5.93 -0.28
CA THR A 66 0.04 -7.10 0.58
C THR A 66 1.31 -7.83 0.97
N GLY A 67 2.25 -8.05 0.05
CA GLY A 67 3.50 -8.75 0.33
C GLY A 67 4.40 -7.98 1.29
N VAL A 68 4.57 -6.68 1.06
CA VAL A 68 5.32 -5.77 1.96
C VAL A 68 4.62 -5.69 3.31
N GLY A 69 3.29 -5.56 3.34
CA GLY A 69 2.49 -5.56 4.56
C GLY A 69 2.66 -6.85 5.37
N ALA A 70 2.69 -8.01 4.74
CA ALA A 70 2.91 -9.30 5.41
C ALA A 70 4.32 -9.40 5.99
N LEU A 71 5.37 -9.01 5.24
CA LEU A 71 6.75 -9.00 5.74
C LEU A 71 6.95 -8.05 6.91
N LEU A 72 6.37 -6.85 6.81
CA LEU A 72 6.34 -5.88 7.89
C LEU A 72 5.54 -6.39 9.09
N SER A 73 4.53 -7.22 8.85
CA SER A 73 3.76 -7.79 9.95
C SER A 73 4.54 -8.82 10.75
N LEU A 74 5.24 -9.70 10.03
CA LEU A 74 6.19 -10.61 10.65
C LEU A 74 7.27 -9.83 11.42
N ALA A 75 7.81 -8.76 10.82
CA ALA A 75 8.78 -7.88 11.46
C ALA A 75 8.23 -7.28 12.74
N GLN A 76 7.05 -6.67 12.71
CA GLN A 76 6.43 -6.10 13.89
C GLN A 76 6.32 -7.17 14.98
N SER A 77 5.74 -8.34 14.69
CA SER A 77 5.56 -9.40 15.69
C SER A 77 6.86 -10.01 16.22
N SER A 78 8.00 -9.87 15.52
CA SER A 78 9.27 -10.53 15.86
C SER A 78 10.34 -9.59 16.42
N LEU A 79 10.23 -8.29 16.13
CA LEU A 79 11.15 -7.26 16.61
C LEU A 79 10.89 -6.91 18.08
N GLY A 80 11.90 -6.34 18.75
CA GLY A 80 11.74 -5.76 20.08
C GLY A 80 10.98 -4.43 20.05
N SER A 81 10.46 -4.00 21.20
CA SER A 81 9.61 -2.81 21.32
C SER A 81 10.24 -1.53 20.77
N GLU A 82 11.55 -1.37 20.92
CA GLU A 82 12.30 -0.21 20.41
C GLU A 82 12.32 -0.19 18.88
N GLN A 83 12.65 -1.33 18.25
CA GLN A 83 12.67 -1.47 16.79
C GLN A 83 11.27 -1.39 16.18
N GLN A 84 10.24 -1.88 16.88
CA GLN A 84 8.85 -1.74 16.46
C GLN A 84 8.44 -0.25 16.42
N SER A 85 8.77 0.51 17.46
CA SER A 85 8.47 1.95 17.51
C SER A 85 9.21 2.72 16.41
N GLU A 86 10.45 2.35 16.12
CA GLU A 86 11.22 2.90 15.01
C GLU A 86 10.56 2.58 13.67
N LEU A 87 10.23 1.32 13.43
CA LEU A 87 9.57 0.86 12.19
C LEU A 87 8.23 1.57 11.96
N SER A 88 7.40 1.73 12.99
CA SER A 88 6.14 2.49 12.90
C SER A 88 6.36 3.96 12.56
N SER A 89 7.45 4.57 13.06
CA SER A 89 7.78 5.97 12.76
C SER A 89 8.27 6.17 11.33
N LEU A 90 8.92 5.15 10.76
CA LEU A 90 9.46 5.16 9.39
C LEU A 90 8.40 4.87 8.32
N ILE A 91 7.31 4.19 8.68
CA ILE A 91 6.26 3.80 7.73
C ILE A 91 4.96 4.52 8.09
N PRO A 92 4.60 5.58 7.34
CA PRO A 92 3.34 6.28 7.52
C PRO A 92 2.14 5.32 7.41
N GLY A 93 1.26 5.34 8.40
CA GLY A 93 0.05 4.50 8.42
C GLY A 93 0.25 3.10 9.02
N MET A 94 1.46 2.73 9.46
CA MET A 94 1.71 1.46 10.15
C MET A 94 0.83 1.30 11.40
N ASP A 95 0.68 2.35 12.20
CA ASP A 95 -0.16 2.32 13.42
C ASP A 95 -1.63 2.04 13.11
N SER A 96 -2.12 2.44 11.93
CA SER A 96 -3.48 2.14 11.50
C SER A 96 -3.64 0.67 11.11
N LEU A 97 -2.62 0.09 10.48
CA LEU A 97 -2.60 -1.33 10.14
C LEU A 97 -2.50 -2.20 11.40
N THR A 98 -1.65 -1.84 12.37
CA THR A 98 -1.47 -2.59 13.62
C THR A 98 -2.77 -2.60 14.43
N ASN A 99 -3.44 -1.45 14.51
CA ASN A 99 -4.72 -1.32 15.20
C ASN A 99 -5.87 -2.03 14.48
N SER A 100 -5.76 -2.26 13.16
CA SER A 100 -6.76 -3.01 12.39
C SER A 100 -6.72 -4.52 12.64
N GLY A 101 -5.74 -5.03 13.40
CA GLY A 101 -5.62 -6.44 13.75
C GLY A 101 -5.17 -7.35 12.60
N LEU A 102 -5.06 -6.85 11.37
CA LEU A 102 -4.55 -7.57 10.19
C LEU A 102 -3.16 -8.16 10.45
N LEU A 103 -2.34 -7.41 11.18
CA LEU A 103 -0.99 -7.79 11.60
C LEU A 103 -0.93 -8.97 12.57
N SER A 104 -1.97 -9.18 13.38
CA SER A 104 -1.95 -10.24 14.41
C SER A 104 -2.07 -11.68 13.84
N SER A 105 -2.46 -11.80 12.57
CA SER A 105 -2.54 -13.08 11.85
C SER A 105 -1.20 -13.54 11.27
N ILE A 106 -0.20 -12.64 11.19
CA ILE A 106 1.12 -12.95 10.65
C ILE A 106 2.13 -13.02 11.80
N GLN A 107 2.35 -14.24 12.32
CA GLN A 107 3.25 -14.46 13.46
C GLN A 107 4.60 -15.08 13.07
N ASN A 108 4.67 -15.67 11.88
CA ASN A 108 5.82 -16.42 11.41
C ASN A 108 5.90 -16.42 9.88
N MET A 109 7.04 -16.83 9.34
CA MET A 109 7.30 -16.82 7.90
C MET A 109 6.28 -17.66 7.11
N GLU A 110 5.77 -18.78 7.66
CA GLU A 110 4.69 -19.56 7.03
C GLU A 110 3.43 -18.71 6.76
N SER A 111 3.03 -17.85 7.72
CA SER A 111 1.88 -16.97 7.55
C SER A 111 2.13 -15.91 6.48
N VAL A 112 3.37 -15.43 6.35
CA VAL A 112 3.77 -14.53 5.25
C VAL A 112 3.62 -15.25 3.91
N LYS A 113 4.14 -16.47 3.78
CA LYS A 113 4.03 -17.28 2.54
C LYS A 113 2.56 -17.54 2.17
N SER A 114 1.71 -17.80 3.18
CA SER A 114 0.27 -17.94 2.99
C SER A 114 -0.38 -16.64 2.48
N ALA A 115 0.00 -15.49 3.03
CA ALA A 115 -0.47 -14.19 2.58
C ALA A 115 -0.03 -13.85 1.15
N PHE A 116 1.20 -14.22 0.75
CA PHE A 116 1.64 -14.11 -0.64
C PHE A 116 0.79 -15.01 -1.54
N SER A 117 0.61 -16.27 -1.16
CA SER A 117 -0.14 -17.23 -1.94
C SER A 117 -1.62 -16.84 -2.10
N SER A 118 -2.22 -16.18 -1.09
CA SER A 118 -3.62 -15.75 -1.12
C SER A 118 -3.90 -14.65 -2.15
N VAL A 119 -2.88 -13.86 -2.50
CA VAL A 119 -2.93 -12.83 -3.56
C VAL A 119 -2.27 -13.31 -4.86
N GLY A 120 -1.97 -14.60 -4.98
CA GLY A 120 -1.38 -15.21 -6.18
C GLY A 120 0.10 -14.89 -6.40
N LEU A 121 0.81 -14.44 -5.36
CA LEU A 121 2.27 -14.31 -5.39
C LEU A 121 2.96 -15.61 -5.02
N ASP A 122 4.09 -15.90 -5.67
CA ASP A 122 4.92 -17.04 -5.31
C ASP A 122 5.69 -16.75 -3.99
N PRO A 123 5.66 -17.64 -3.00
CA PRO A 123 6.41 -17.46 -1.75
C PRO A 123 7.92 -17.25 -1.92
N SER A 124 8.51 -17.75 -3.00
CA SER A 124 9.93 -17.52 -3.31
C SER A 124 10.26 -16.05 -3.62
N MET A 125 9.25 -15.22 -3.92
CA MET A 125 9.43 -13.79 -4.14
C MET A 125 9.78 -13.02 -2.87
N ILE A 126 9.60 -13.61 -1.69
CA ILE A 126 10.03 -13.00 -0.41
C ILE A 126 11.52 -12.61 -0.46
N SER A 127 12.36 -13.45 -1.04
CA SER A 127 13.80 -13.18 -1.20
C SER A 127 14.10 -12.01 -2.15
N GLN A 128 13.14 -11.61 -2.97
CA GLN A 128 13.22 -10.45 -3.86
C GLN A 128 12.59 -9.20 -3.23
N PHE A 129 11.54 -9.37 -2.42
CA PHE A 129 10.89 -8.28 -1.69
C PHE A 129 11.77 -7.76 -0.55
N ALA A 130 12.39 -8.65 0.22
CA ALA A 130 13.19 -8.30 1.38
C ALA A 130 14.27 -7.23 1.09
N PRO A 131 15.16 -7.38 0.09
CA PRO A 131 16.17 -6.36 -0.20
C PRO A 131 15.58 -5.01 -0.64
N VAL A 132 14.45 -5.03 -1.37
CA VAL A 132 13.79 -3.79 -1.81
C VAL A 132 13.18 -3.05 -0.62
N VAL A 133 12.50 -3.76 0.29
CA VAL A 133 11.95 -3.16 1.53
C VAL A 133 13.06 -2.66 2.45
N LEU A 134 14.18 -3.38 2.55
CA LEU A 134 15.35 -2.92 3.32
C LEU A 134 15.95 -1.64 2.74
N ASP A 135 16.07 -1.53 1.42
CA ASP A 135 16.55 -0.33 0.76
C ASP A 135 15.64 0.89 1.02
N TYR A 136 14.32 0.69 0.95
CA TYR A 136 13.36 1.72 1.36
C TYR A 136 13.60 2.21 2.77
N LEU A 137 13.66 1.27 3.73
CA LEU A 137 13.78 1.58 5.13
C LEU A 137 15.10 2.28 5.42
N GLY A 138 16.20 1.83 4.80
CA GLY A 138 17.49 2.50 4.84
C GLY A 138 17.41 3.93 4.32
N SER A 139 16.72 4.15 3.18
CA SER A 139 16.49 5.49 2.63
C SER A 139 15.59 6.39 3.50
N GLN A 140 14.70 5.79 4.30
CA GLN A 140 13.91 6.51 5.31
C GLN A 140 14.68 6.80 6.60
N GLY A 141 15.91 6.30 6.73
CA GLY A 141 16.75 6.52 7.91
C GLY A 141 16.63 5.44 8.98
N ALA A 142 16.27 4.21 8.62
CA ALA A 142 16.32 3.07 9.52
C ALA A 142 17.71 2.88 10.12
N SER A 143 17.74 2.59 11.41
CA SER A 143 18.95 2.27 12.15
C SER A 143 19.57 0.97 11.67
N SER A 144 20.90 0.88 11.79
CA SER A 144 21.64 -0.34 11.43
C SER A 144 21.13 -1.57 12.19
N GLY A 145 20.77 -1.39 13.46
CA GLY A 145 20.23 -2.47 14.29
C GLY A 145 18.85 -2.96 13.83
N LEU A 146 17.97 -2.04 13.39
CA LEU A 146 16.70 -2.41 12.78
C LEU A 146 16.93 -3.17 11.47
N MET A 147 17.76 -2.64 10.57
CA MET A 147 18.06 -3.28 9.28
C MET A 147 18.67 -4.67 9.43
N GLU A 148 19.58 -4.86 10.38
CA GLU A 148 20.20 -6.16 10.68
C GLU A 148 19.17 -7.17 11.22
N SER A 149 18.30 -6.72 12.12
CA SER A 149 17.22 -7.54 12.67
C SER A 149 16.22 -7.98 11.60
N LEU A 150 15.81 -7.05 10.72
CA LEU A 150 14.92 -7.33 9.59
C LEU A 150 15.56 -8.28 8.58
N THR A 151 16.84 -8.07 8.28
CA THR A 151 17.62 -8.95 7.41
C THR A 151 17.68 -10.37 7.96
N SER A 152 17.97 -10.54 9.26
CA SER A 152 18.00 -11.85 9.90
C SER A 152 16.62 -12.54 9.93
N LEU A 153 15.54 -11.77 9.91
CA LEU A 153 14.18 -12.30 9.99
C LEU A 153 13.65 -12.78 8.64
N TRP A 154 14.10 -12.17 7.54
CA TRP A 154 13.61 -12.43 6.19
C TRP A 154 14.52 -13.34 5.34
N GLN A 155 15.64 -13.78 5.90
CA GLN A 155 16.54 -14.76 5.29
C GLN A 155 16.02 -16.20 5.33
#